data_AF-A0A8J7GMC9-F1
#
_entry.id   AF-A0A8J7GMC9-F1
#
_cell.length_a   1.000
_cell.length_b   1.000
_cell.length_c   1.000
_cell.angle_alpha   90.00
_cell.angle_beta   90.00
_cell.angle_gamma   90.00
#
_symmetry.space_group_name_H-M   'P 1'
#
loop_
_entity.id
_entity.type
_entity.pdbx_description
1 polymer ?
#
loop_
_entity_poly.entity_id
_entity_poly.type
_entity_poly.pdbx_seq_one_letter_code
_entity_poly.pdbx_strand_id
1 'polypeptide(L)'
;MKNLMPGVPETLLDIETGPAAALAAGEDPSTVAAQYPTSSAAWAALADRAYQAGEVVTSYAFARTGYHRGLDQLRRAGWKGHGPVPWNHEPNQGFLRALHALGRAADAIGESDEAARCAQFLRDCDPAAGDALTG
;
A
#
# COMPACT_ATOMS: atom_id res chain seq x y z
N MET A 1 -0.54 29.35 11.05
CA MET A 1 -2.01 29.39 11.06
C MET A 1 -2.48 28.00 11.45
N LYS A 2 -3.07 27.83 12.64
CA LYS A 2 -3.49 26.52 13.18
C LYS A 2 -4.94 26.31 12.73
N ASN A 3 -5.19 25.37 11.84
CA ASN A 3 -6.56 25.08 11.40
C ASN A 3 -7.35 24.50 12.57
N LEU A 4 -8.44 25.19 12.91
CA LEU A 4 -9.35 24.95 14.03
C LEU A 4 -10.55 24.13 13.55
N MET A 5 -10.27 22.96 12.97
CA MET A 5 -11.23 21.89 12.74
C MET A 5 -10.53 20.63 13.26
N PRO A 6 -11.09 19.86 14.21
CA PRO A 6 -10.55 18.54 14.47
C PRO A 6 -10.75 17.74 13.17
N GLY A 7 -9.69 17.65 12.36
CA GLY A 7 -9.70 16.82 11.17
C GLY A 7 -10.05 15.39 11.54
N VAL A 8 -10.56 14.62 10.58
CA VAL A 8 -10.70 13.17 10.74
C VAL A 8 -9.36 12.64 11.25
N PRO A 9 -9.32 11.90 12.38
CA PRO A 9 -8.06 11.46 12.96
C PRO A 9 -7.30 10.58 11.98
N GLU A 10 -5.98 10.73 11.98
CA GLU A 10 -5.07 9.87 11.21
C GLU A 10 -5.20 8.43 11.68
N THR A 11 -5.15 7.51 10.71
CA THR A 11 -5.00 6.09 11.01
C THR A 11 -3.53 5.71 10.91
N LEU A 12 -2.99 5.18 12.01
CA LEU A 12 -1.61 4.73 12.12
C LEU A 12 -1.63 3.21 12.34
N LEU A 13 -1.02 2.45 11.42
CA LEU A 13 -0.90 1.01 11.55
C LEU A 13 0.19 0.63 12.57
N ASP A 14 0.01 -0.52 13.22
CA ASP A 14 1.06 -1.09 14.07
C ASP A 14 2.20 -1.66 13.22
N ILE A 15 3.43 -1.59 13.74
CA ILE A 15 4.60 -2.17 13.08
C ILE A 15 4.54 -3.71 13.10
N GLU A 16 4.64 -4.32 11.92
CA GLU A 16 4.80 -5.77 11.77
C GLU A 16 6.30 -6.12 11.78
N THR A 17 6.89 -6.27 12.97
CA THR A 17 8.36 -6.43 13.13
C THR A 17 8.95 -7.60 12.33
N GLY A 18 8.23 -8.73 12.22
CA GLY A 18 8.65 -9.92 11.46
C GLY A 18 8.85 -9.65 9.96
N PRO A 19 7.77 -9.35 9.20
CA PRO A 19 7.91 -9.08 7.77
C PRO A 19 8.76 -7.83 7.48
N ALA A 20 8.73 -6.80 8.33
CA ALA A 20 9.59 -5.63 8.17
C ALA A 20 11.08 -5.99 8.23
N ALA A 21 11.48 -6.79 9.22
CA ALA A 21 12.86 -7.25 9.34
C ALA A 21 13.28 -8.17 8.20
N ALA A 22 12.40 -9.10 7.78
CA ALA A 22 12.66 -10.01 6.67
C ALA A 22 12.89 -9.26 5.34
N LEU A 23 12.02 -8.29 5.03
CA LEU A 23 12.18 -7.44 3.84
C LEU A 23 13.45 -6.59 3.91
N ALA A 24 13.75 -6.00 5.07
CA ALA A 24 14.98 -5.21 5.27
C ALA A 24 16.25 -6.05 5.12
N ALA A 25 16.19 -7.35 5.44
CA ALA A 25 17.27 -8.30 5.22
C ALA A 25 17.42 -8.76 3.75
N GLY A 26 16.52 -8.33 2.86
CA GLY A 26 16.53 -8.72 1.45
C GLY A 26 16.00 -10.13 1.19
N GLU A 27 15.20 -10.69 2.09
CA GLU A 27 14.55 -11.98 1.87
C GLU A 27 13.57 -11.90 0.68
N ASP A 28 13.41 -13.01 -0.04
CA ASP A 28 12.53 -13.05 -1.21
C ASP A 28 11.09 -12.70 -0.81
N PRO A 29 10.46 -11.68 -1.44
CA PRO A 29 9.11 -11.24 -1.06
C PRO A 29 8.04 -12.34 -1.15
N SER A 30 8.23 -13.37 -1.98
CA SER A 30 7.31 -14.51 -2.04
C SER A 30 7.40 -15.39 -0.80
N THR A 31 8.61 -15.61 -0.27
CA THR A 31 8.82 -16.29 1.01
C THR A 31 8.25 -15.47 2.16
N VAL A 32 8.52 -14.16 2.19
CA VAL A 32 7.98 -13.27 3.24
C VAL A 32 6.46 -13.23 3.19
N ALA A 33 5.85 -13.10 2.01
CA ALA A 33 4.38 -13.09 1.87
C ALA A 33 3.75 -14.44 2.27
N ALA A 34 4.42 -15.56 2.00
CA ALA A 34 3.94 -16.88 2.43
C ALA A 34 4.04 -17.05 3.96
N GLN A 35 5.10 -16.56 4.58
CA GLN A 35 5.31 -16.62 6.03
C GLN A 35 4.41 -15.62 6.80
N TYR A 36 4.19 -14.44 6.23
CA TYR A 36 3.42 -13.35 6.81
C TYR A 36 2.25 -12.95 5.89
N PRO A 37 1.26 -13.83 5.67
CA PRO A 37 0.22 -13.66 4.66
C PRO A 37 -0.73 -12.48 4.91
N THR A 38 -0.73 -11.94 6.13
CA THR A 38 -1.49 -10.74 6.50
C THR A 38 -0.74 -9.44 6.26
N SER A 39 0.54 -9.48 5.91
CA SER A 39 1.36 -8.27 5.77
C SER A 39 1.15 -7.58 4.43
N SER A 40 0.59 -6.38 4.45
CA SER A 40 0.42 -5.57 3.24
C SER A 40 1.76 -5.25 2.57
N ALA A 41 2.81 -4.97 3.37
CA ALA A 41 4.15 -4.66 2.88
C ALA A 41 4.80 -5.81 2.11
N ALA A 42 4.66 -7.05 2.59
CA ALA A 42 5.20 -8.22 1.89
C ALA A 42 4.57 -8.41 0.50
N TRP A 43 3.24 -8.26 0.41
CA TRP A 43 2.51 -8.32 -0.85
C TRP A 43 2.84 -7.14 -1.79
N ALA A 44 3.06 -5.94 -1.25
CA ALA A 44 3.48 -4.78 -2.03
C ALA A 44 4.87 -5.00 -2.67
N ALA A 45 5.84 -5.49 -1.88
CA ALA A 45 7.18 -5.81 -2.38
C ALA A 45 7.13 -6.93 -3.45
N LEU A 46 6.28 -7.94 -3.24
CA LEU A 46 6.08 -9.00 -4.23
C LEU A 46 5.43 -8.49 -5.52
N ALA A 47 4.49 -7.55 -5.43
CA ALA A 47 3.91 -6.89 -6.59
C ALA A 47 4.94 -6.05 -7.36
N ASP A 48 5.78 -5.27 -6.67
CA ASP A 48 6.87 -4.52 -7.31
C ASP A 48 7.85 -5.44 -8.04
N ARG A 49 8.24 -6.56 -7.42
CA ARG A 49 9.10 -7.57 -8.06
C ARG A 49 8.47 -8.13 -9.35
N ALA A 50 7.20 -8.51 -9.30
CA ALA A 50 6.49 -9.04 -10.46
C ALA A 50 6.37 -7.99 -11.58
N TYR A 51 6.10 -6.73 -11.24
CA TYR A 51 6.03 -5.65 -12.20
C TYR A 51 7.38 -5.41 -12.90
N GLN A 52 8.47 -5.39 -12.13
CA GLN A 52 9.83 -5.24 -12.65
C GLN A 52 10.23 -6.40 -13.57
N ALA A 53 9.68 -7.59 -13.36
CA ALA A 53 9.86 -8.75 -14.24
C ALA A 53 8.98 -8.72 -15.51
N GLY A 54 8.14 -7.70 -15.69
CA GLY A 54 7.19 -7.60 -16.81
C GLY A 54 5.94 -8.46 -16.62
N GLU A 55 5.74 -9.08 -15.46
CA GLU A 55 4.58 -9.91 -15.15
C GLU A 55 3.43 -9.05 -14.62
N VAL A 56 2.90 -8.15 -15.46
CA VAL A 56 1.95 -7.11 -15.04
C VAL A 56 0.67 -7.69 -14.42
N VAL A 57 0.10 -8.75 -14.99
CA VAL A 57 -1.11 -9.42 -14.44
C VAL A 57 -0.82 -10.03 -13.06
N THR A 58 0.35 -10.65 -12.90
CA THR A 58 0.80 -11.19 -11.62
C THR A 58 1.01 -10.08 -10.59
N SER A 59 1.63 -8.96 -10.99
CA SER A 59 1.76 -7.76 -10.17
C SER A 59 0.41 -7.24 -9.71
N TYR A 60 -0.60 -7.19 -10.59
CA TYR A 60 -1.95 -6.74 -10.25
C TYR A 60 -2.59 -7.65 -9.18
N ALA A 61 -2.46 -8.98 -9.34
CA ALA A 61 -2.98 -9.95 -8.37
C ALA A 61 -2.31 -9.82 -6.98
N PHE A 62 -0.98 -9.64 -6.94
CA PHE A 62 -0.25 -9.41 -5.70
C PHE A 62 -0.59 -8.06 -5.06
N ALA A 63 -0.64 -6.99 -5.86
CA ALA A 63 -0.98 -5.67 -5.38
C ALA A 63 -2.39 -5.61 -4.80
N ARG A 64 -3.37 -6.25 -5.47
CA ARG A 64 -4.74 -6.36 -4.95
C ARG A 64 -4.79 -7.13 -3.64
N THR A 65 -4.01 -8.20 -3.52
CA THR A 65 -3.89 -8.93 -2.24
C THR A 65 -3.34 -8.03 -1.15
N GLY A 66 -2.23 -7.32 -1.40
CA GLY A 66 -1.63 -6.39 -0.44
C GLY A 66 -2.55 -5.23 -0.05
N TYR A 67 -3.27 -4.68 -1.02
CA TYR A 67 -4.28 -3.65 -0.83
C TYR A 67 -5.39 -4.14 0.12
N HIS A 68 -5.95 -5.34 -0.12
CA HIS A 68 -6.96 -5.92 0.75
C HIS A 68 -6.44 -6.18 2.18
N ARG A 69 -5.20 -6.69 2.32
CA ARG A 69 -4.59 -6.88 3.65
C ARG A 69 -4.42 -5.56 4.40
N GLY A 70 -3.97 -4.51 3.70
CA GLY A 70 -3.85 -3.17 4.28
C GLY A 70 -5.21 -2.58 4.68
N LEU A 71 -6.26 -2.75 3.87
CA LEU A 71 -7.62 -2.35 4.24
C LEU A 71 -8.11 -3.06 5.51
N ASP A 72 -7.81 -4.36 5.67
CA ASP A 72 -8.19 -5.09 6.87
C ASP A 72 -7.44 -4.56 8.11
N GLN A 73 -6.14 -4.26 7.97
CA GLN A 73 -5.34 -3.64 9.04
C GLN A 73 -5.88 -2.25 9.41
N LEU A 74 -6.18 -1.39 8.42
CA LEU A 74 -6.74 -0.06 8.63
C LEU A 74 -8.08 -0.11 9.35
N ARG A 75 -8.98 -1.02 8.95
CA ARG A 75 -10.29 -1.19 9.61
C ARG A 75 -10.14 -1.60 11.07
N ARG A 76 -9.19 -2.49 11.39
CA ARG A 76 -8.86 -2.88 12.77
C ARG A 76 -8.30 -1.70 13.57
N ALA A 77 -7.51 -0.83 12.93
CA ALA A 77 -7.01 0.41 13.49
C ALA A 77 -8.06 1.54 13.57
N GLY A 78 -9.32 1.28 13.21
CA GLY A 78 -10.44 2.21 13.37
C GLY A 78 -10.84 2.99 12.12
N TRP A 79 -10.14 2.81 10.99
CA TRP A 79 -10.45 3.49 9.74
C TRP A 79 -11.84 3.10 9.19
N LYS A 80 -12.61 4.11 8.77
CA LYS A 80 -14.01 3.95 8.34
C LYS A 80 -14.22 4.15 6.84
N GLY A 81 -13.21 3.85 6.03
CA GLY A 81 -13.27 4.02 4.58
C GLY A 81 -12.87 5.41 4.07
N HIS A 82 -12.50 6.33 4.96
CA HIS A 82 -12.06 7.68 4.64
C HIS A 82 -11.16 8.22 5.76
N GLY A 83 -10.39 9.26 5.44
CA GLY A 83 -9.49 9.92 6.37
C GLY A 83 -8.02 9.60 6.11
N PRO A 84 -7.13 10.38 6.73
CA PRO A 84 -5.71 10.38 6.40
C PRO A 84 -5.01 9.08 6.83
N VAL A 85 -4.12 8.61 5.97
CA VAL A 85 -3.21 7.48 6.21
C VAL A 85 -1.80 7.97 5.86
N PRO A 86 -1.09 8.60 6.83
CA PRO A 86 0.14 9.34 6.55
C PRO A 86 1.29 8.44 6.04
N TRP A 87 1.98 8.88 5.00
CA TRP A 87 3.17 8.24 4.41
C TRP A 87 4.40 8.27 5.33
N ASN A 88 4.51 9.32 6.14
CA ASN A 88 5.61 9.50 7.09
C ASN A 88 5.59 8.47 8.23
N HIS A 89 4.46 7.79 8.45
CA HIS A 89 4.35 6.67 9.37
C HIS A 89 4.70 5.38 8.63
N GLU A 90 5.91 4.86 8.87
CA GLU A 90 6.47 3.72 8.12
C GLU A 90 5.53 2.50 8.01
N PRO A 91 4.81 2.06 9.07
CA PRO A 91 3.84 0.97 8.96
C PRO A 91 2.71 1.19 7.93
N ASN A 92 2.33 2.44 7.63
CA ASN A 92 1.33 2.74 6.62
C ASN A 92 1.85 2.52 5.19
N GLN A 93 3.16 2.56 4.98
CA GLN A 93 3.76 2.48 3.64
C GLN A 93 3.46 1.16 2.95
N GLY A 94 3.24 0.06 3.68
CA GLY A 94 2.84 -1.22 3.08
C GLY A 94 1.53 -1.10 2.29
N PHE A 95 0.50 -0.51 2.92
CA PHE A 95 -0.79 -0.26 2.28
C PHE A 95 -0.67 0.72 1.12
N LEU A 96 0.02 1.85 1.32
CA LEU A 96 0.16 2.91 0.30
C LEU A 96 0.94 2.40 -0.93
N ARG A 97 1.99 1.60 -0.73
CA ARG A 97 2.73 0.93 -1.80
C ARG A 97 1.87 -0.08 -2.54
N ALA A 98 1.06 -0.88 -1.83
CA ALA A 98 0.16 -1.82 -2.48
C ALA A 98 -0.92 -1.11 -3.32
N LEU A 99 -1.50 -0.02 -2.82
CA LEU A 99 -2.47 0.82 -3.54
C LEU A 99 -1.84 1.44 -4.79
N HIS A 100 -0.63 1.97 -4.68
CA HIS A 100 0.11 2.50 -5.82
C HIS A 100 0.44 1.41 -6.85
N ALA A 101 0.97 0.26 -6.41
CA ALA A 101 1.27 -0.86 -7.28
C ALA A 101 0.02 -1.40 -8.01
N LEU A 102 -1.13 -1.38 -7.34
CA LEU A 102 -2.42 -1.74 -7.94
C LEU A 102 -2.79 -0.77 -9.06
N GLY A 103 -2.71 0.54 -8.81
CA GLY A 103 -2.96 1.56 -9.82
C GLY A 103 -2.01 1.47 -11.02
N ARG A 104 -0.71 1.29 -10.77
CA ARG A 104 0.32 1.13 -11.80
C ARG A 104 0.09 -0.11 -12.67
N ALA A 105 -0.24 -1.24 -12.05
CA ALA A 105 -0.53 -2.48 -12.79
C ALA A 105 -1.85 -2.39 -13.56
N ALA A 106 -2.88 -1.74 -12.99
CA ALA A 106 -4.16 -1.49 -13.64
C ALA A 106 -4.00 -0.65 -14.92
N ASP A 107 -3.21 0.42 -14.84
CA ASP A 107 -2.92 1.28 -16.00
C ASP A 107 -2.23 0.49 -17.12
N ALA A 108 -1.21 -0.31 -16.75
CA ALA A 108 -0.45 -1.12 -17.69
C ALA A 108 -1.28 -2.21 -18.41
N ILE A 109 -2.42 -2.63 -17.86
CA ILE A 109 -3.36 -3.57 -18.52
C ILE A 109 -4.55 -2.87 -19.19
N GLY A 110 -4.60 -1.53 -19.17
CA GLY A 110 -5.68 -0.75 -19.79
C GLY A 110 -6.92 -0.53 -18.92
N GLU A 111 -6.88 -0.85 -17.62
CA GLU A 111 -7.95 -0.53 -16.67
C GLU A 111 -7.80 0.91 -16.13
N SER A 112 -7.89 1.91 -17.02
CA SER A 112 -7.65 3.31 -16.68
C SER A 112 -8.56 3.86 -15.58
N ASP A 113 -9.80 3.38 -15.48
CA ASP A 113 -10.73 3.78 -14.42
C ASP A 113 -10.25 3.33 -13.03
N GLU A 114 -9.69 2.11 -12.92
CA GLU A 114 -9.13 1.60 -11.66
C GLU A 114 -7.84 2.33 -11.31
N ALA A 115 -6.98 2.59 -12.31
CA ALA A 115 -5.78 3.38 -12.13
C ALA A 115 -6.09 4.78 -11.58
N ALA A 116 -7.08 5.47 -12.17
CA ALA A 116 -7.53 6.79 -11.72
C ALA A 116 -8.10 6.77 -10.30
N ARG A 117 -8.91 5.75 -9.96
CA ARG A 117 -9.42 5.56 -8.59
C ARG A 117 -8.30 5.33 -7.58
N CYS A 118 -7.33 4.48 -7.91
CA CYS A 118 -6.18 4.21 -7.04
C CYS A 118 -5.34 5.46 -6.81
N ALA A 119 -5.06 6.23 -7.87
CA ALA A 119 -4.31 7.47 -7.78
C ALA A 119 -5.04 8.54 -6.95
N GLN A 120 -6.35 8.67 -7.11
CA GLN A 120 -7.15 9.58 -6.29
C GLN A 120 -7.14 9.14 -4.82
N PHE A 121 -7.37 7.86 -4.56
CA PHE A 121 -7.38 7.33 -3.22
C PHE A 121 -6.02 7.51 -2.52
N LEU A 122 -4.91 7.29 -3.24
CA LEU A 122 -3.58 7.52 -2.70
C LEU A 122 -3.38 8.99 -2.27
N ARG A 123 -3.82 9.95 -3.09
CA ARG A 123 -3.78 11.39 -2.76
C ARG A 123 -4.68 11.76 -1.58
N ASP A 124 -5.85 11.13 -1.48
CA ASP A 124 -6.78 11.34 -0.38
C ASP A 124 -6.23 10.79 0.95
N CYS A 125 -5.41 9.73 0.90
CA CYS A 125 -4.69 9.20 2.06
C CYS A 125 -3.56 10.13 2.50
N ASP A 126 -2.63 10.45 1.59
CA ASP A 126 -1.53 11.38 1.80
C ASP A 126 -0.93 11.83 0.45
N PRO A 127 -0.96 13.13 0.10
CA PRO A 127 -0.30 13.65 -1.10
C PRO A 127 1.20 13.31 -1.17
N ALA A 128 1.91 13.27 -0.04
CA ALA A 128 3.33 12.94 0.01
C ALA A 128 3.62 11.49 -0.40
N ALA A 129 2.64 10.57 -0.26
CA ALA A 129 2.76 9.22 -0.78
C ALA A 129 2.79 9.21 -2.32
N GLY A 130 1.97 10.05 -2.95
CA GLY A 130 1.93 10.21 -4.40
C GLY A 130 3.27 10.70 -4.94
N ASP A 131 3.81 11.76 -4.32
CA ASP A 131 5.10 12.33 -4.72
C ASP A 131 6.26 11.33 -4.53
N ALA A 132 6.26 10.59 -3.42
CA ALA A 132 7.32 9.63 -3.11
C ALA A 132 7.31 8.35 -3.95
N LEU A 133 6.17 7.99 -4.55
CA LEU A 133 5.99 6.74 -5.29
C LEU A 133 5.95 6.91 -6.81
N THR A 134 5.66 8.13 -7.29
CA THR A 134 5.65 8.45 -8.73
C THR A 134 6.92 9.17 -9.21
N GLY A 135 7.73 9.69 -8.30
CA GLY A 135 9.07 10.24 -8.58
C GLY A 135 10.15 9.18 -8.71
#